data_AF-A0A200QRR1-F1
#
_entry.id   AF-A0A200QRR1-F1
#
_cell.length_a   1.000
_cell.length_b   1.000
_cell.length_c   1.000
_cell.angle_alpha   90.00
_cell.angle_beta   90.00
_cell.angle_gamma   90.00
#
_symmetry.space_group_name_H-M   'P 1'
#
loop_
_entity.id
_entity.type
_entity.pdbx_description
1 polymer ?
#
loop_
_entity_poly.entity_id
_entity_poly.type
_entity_poly.pdbx_seq_one_letter_code
_entity_poly.pdbx_strand_id
1 'polypeptide(L)'
;MSCRKQLEVRSEDRIPQKWSVPLKEETFDNFMSKGSPTTTVHKVFGAGSLFSPLLFGKFFDPSDAFPLWEFESEILLSSLRDSGQSTADWFETDKEYVLKAELPGVGKHNIQVAVENGKVVEISGQWRQRKESDAKDWRNGHWWEFGYARRLELPENADWRKIEANIDDDIFLEIKIPKNATENSGSPQRNNVAPKDSEHV
;
A
#
# COMPACT_ATOMS: atom_id res chain seq x y z
N MET A 1 5.48 -7.15 -26.55
CA MET A 1 4.24 -6.42 -26.17
C MET A 1 4.02 -6.71 -24.70
N SER A 2 4.03 -5.69 -23.84
CA SER A 2 3.72 -5.84 -22.41
C SER A 2 2.21 -5.97 -22.23
N CYS A 3 1.75 -6.83 -21.33
CA CYS A 3 0.34 -7.07 -21.04
C CYS A 3 -0.08 -6.33 -19.77
N ARG A 4 -0.87 -5.26 -19.93
CA ARG A 4 -1.49 -4.54 -18.80
C ARG A 4 -2.88 -5.09 -18.52
N LYS A 5 -3.18 -5.32 -17.24
CA LYS A 5 -4.52 -5.73 -16.76
C LYS A 5 -4.94 -4.79 -15.62
N GLN A 6 -6.19 -4.37 -15.63
CA GLN A 6 -6.77 -3.64 -14.51
C GLN A 6 -7.32 -4.64 -13.49
N LEU A 7 -6.98 -4.46 -12.21
CA LEU A 7 -7.51 -5.25 -11.10
C LEU A 7 -8.81 -4.61 -10.59
N GLU A 8 -9.75 -5.45 -10.16
CA GLU A 8 -10.94 -5.00 -9.46
C GLU A 8 -10.57 -4.51 -8.05
N VAL A 9 -10.97 -3.27 -7.72
CA VAL A 9 -10.83 -2.71 -6.37
C VAL A 9 -12.13 -2.94 -5.61
N ARG A 10 -12.07 -3.75 -4.55
CA ARG A 10 -13.26 -4.16 -3.78
C ARG A 10 -13.53 -3.17 -2.65
N SER A 11 -14.76 -2.69 -2.52
CA SER A 11 -15.12 -1.63 -1.56
C SER A 11 -15.50 -2.12 -0.16
N GLU A 12 -15.79 -3.42 0.01
CA GLU A 12 -16.14 -4.02 1.30
C GLU A 12 -15.72 -5.49 1.32
N ASP A 13 -14.55 -5.76 1.90
CA ASP A 13 -14.17 -7.14 2.21
C ASP A 13 -14.82 -7.53 3.54
N ARG A 14 -16.05 -8.04 3.48
CA ARG A 14 -16.92 -8.33 4.64
C ARG A 14 -16.48 -9.55 5.47
N ILE A 15 -15.22 -9.95 5.39
CA ILE A 15 -14.73 -11.17 6.01
C ILE A 15 -14.43 -10.90 7.48
N PRO A 16 -15.18 -11.49 8.42
CA PRO A 16 -14.97 -11.24 9.83
C PRO A 16 -13.62 -11.81 10.28
N GLN A 17 -12.93 -11.06 11.15
CA GLN A 17 -11.71 -11.48 11.83
C GLN A 17 -10.49 -11.81 10.95
N LYS A 18 -10.44 -11.36 9.69
CA LYS A 18 -9.18 -11.41 8.93
C LYS A 18 -8.09 -10.62 9.64
N TRP A 19 -6.84 -11.10 9.54
CA TRP A 19 -5.67 -10.48 10.19
C TRP A 19 -5.72 -10.49 11.73
N SER A 20 -6.46 -11.43 12.33
CA SER A 20 -6.60 -11.50 13.79
C SER A 20 -5.31 -11.86 14.55
N VAL A 21 -4.26 -12.32 13.86
CA VAL A 21 -2.99 -12.70 14.47
C VAL A 21 -1.89 -11.82 13.89
N PRO A 22 -1.24 -10.98 14.73
CA PRO A 22 -0.15 -10.14 14.28
C PRO A 22 1.10 -10.96 13.96
N LEU A 23 1.81 -10.59 12.91
CA LEU A 23 3.15 -11.08 12.61
C LEU A 23 4.17 -10.23 13.37
N LYS A 24 4.54 -10.66 14.58
CA LYS A 24 5.55 -9.99 15.42
C LYS A 24 6.97 -10.29 14.93
N GLU A 25 7.92 -9.42 15.28
CA GLU A 25 9.35 -9.55 14.92
C GLU A 25 9.93 -10.93 15.23
N GLU A 26 9.82 -11.40 16.48
CA GLU A 26 10.30 -12.75 16.85
C GLU A 26 9.63 -13.87 16.05
N THR A 27 8.36 -13.70 15.70
CA THR A 27 7.62 -14.70 14.90
C THR A 27 8.11 -14.70 13.46
N PHE A 28 8.38 -13.51 12.91
CA PHE A 28 8.95 -13.34 11.59
C PHE A 28 10.37 -13.93 11.51
N ASP A 29 11.25 -13.65 12.47
CA ASP A 29 12.61 -14.20 12.49
C ASP A 29 12.62 -15.73 12.56
N ASN A 30 11.74 -16.28 13.42
CA ASN A 30 11.53 -17.73 13.49
C ASN A 30 10.99 -18.30 12.18
N PHE A 31 10.07 -17.59 11.52
CA PHE A 31 9.50 -18.01 10.24
C PHE A 31 10.55 -18.01 9.11
N MET A 32 11.39 -16.97 9.04
CA MET A 32 12.46 -16.85 8.05
C MET A 32 13.57 -17.88 8.27
N SER A 33 13.87 -18.26 9.52
CA SER A 33 14.92 -19.25 9.84
C SER A 33 14.50 -20.71 9.67
N LYS A 34 13.21 -21.05 9.78
CA LYS A 34 12.72 -22.45 9.82
C LYS A 34 12.46 -23.13 8.46
N GLY A 35 13.05 -22.64 7.36
CA GLY A 35 13.12 -23.41 6.11
C GLY A 35 11.83 -23.45 5.28
N SER A 36 11.24 -22.28 5.02
CA SER A 36 10.26 -22.11 3.94
C SER A 36 10.99 -22.08 2.59
N PRO A 37 10.39 -22.43 1.42
CA PRO A 37 11.09 -22.40 0.12
C PRO A 37 11.73 -21.03 -0.09
N THR A 38 13.05 -21.00 0.10
CA THR A 38 13.81 -19.78 0.44
C THR A 38 13.60 -18.73 -0.64
N THR A 39 13.58 -19.12 -1.91
CA THR A 39 13.44 -18.16 -3.02
C THR A 39 12.10 -17.44 -3.09
N THR A 40 10.99 -18.01 -2.60
CA THR A 40 9.69 -17.33 -2.67
C THR A 40 9.49 -16.41 -1.48
N VAL A 41 9.75 -16.90 -0.27
CA VAL A 41 9.58 -16.12 0.96
C VAL A 41 10.48 -14.90 0.95
N HIS A 42 11.73 -15.07 0.52
CA HIS A 42 12.67 -13.96 0.42
C HIS A 42 12.29 -12.97 -0.68
N LYS A 43 11.53 -13.36 -1.71
CA LYS A 43 10.96 -12.41 -2.68
C LYS A 43 9.78 -11.64 -2.07
N VAL A 44 8.95 -12.31 -1.28
CA VAL A 44 7.78 -11.68 -0.64
C VAL A 44 8.21 -10.76 0.50
N PHE A 45 9.01 -11.25 1.44
CA PHE A 45 9.31 -10.56 2.69
C PHE A 45 10.75 -10.03 2.79
N GLY A 46 11.57 -10.22 1.76
CA GLY A 46 12.95 -9.72 1.74
C GLY A 46 13.05 -8.20 1.65
N ALA A 47 14.26 -7.70 1.87
CA ALA A 47 14.55 -6.27 1.83
C ALA A 47 14.11 -5.64 0.49
N GLY A 48 13.50 -4.46 0.56
CA GLY A 48 13.01 -3.73 -0.61
C GLY A 48 11.68 -4.20 -1.16
N SER A 49 11.10 -5.29 -0.65
CA SER A 49 9.71 -5.70 -0.96
C SER A 49 8.69 -4.84 -0.23
N LEU A 50 7.60 -4.49 -0.93
CA LEU A 50 6.42 -3.85 -0.33
C LEU A 50 5.85 -4.68 0.84
N PHE A 51 5.98 -6.01 0.80
CA PHE A 51 5.43 -6.90 1.82
C PHE A 51 6.40 -7.21 2.96
N SER A 52 7.64 -6.70 2.92
CA SER A 52 8.61 -6.91 4.00
C SER A 52 8.14 -6.26 5.31
N PRO A 53 8.14 -6.97 6.45
CA PRO A 53 7.89 -6.33 7.74
C PRO A 53 8.97 -5.31 8.12
N LEU A 54 10.17 -5.43 7.55
CA LEU A 54 11.28 -4.51 7.81
C LEU A 54 11.25 -3.36 6.81
N LEU A 55 10.46 -2.33 7.12
CA LEU A 55 10.41 -1.09 6.36
C LEU A 55 11.19 0.00 7.11
N PHE A 56 12.02 0.76 6.40
CA PHE A 56 12.66 1.96 6.96
C PHE A 56 13.56 1.69 8.18
N GLY A 57 14.16 0.50 8.25
CA GLY A 57 14.98 0.07 9.39
C GLY A 57 14.17 -0.16 10.68
N LYS A 58 12.84 -0.28 10.58
CA LYS A 58 11.93 -0.60 11.67
C LYS A 58 11.05 -1.78 11.31
N PHE A 59 10.55 -2.48 12.32
CA PHE A 59 9.59 -3.55 12.13
C PHE A 59 8.16 -2.98 12.11
N PHE A 60 7.42 -3.31 11.06
CA PHE A 60 6.02 -2.99 10.85
C PHE A 60 5.28 -4.28 10.52
N ASP A 61 4.31 -4.65 11.35
CA ASP A 61 3.45 -5.79 11.06
C ASP A 61 2.73 -5.55 9.72
N PRO A 62 2.87 -6.42 8.70
CA PRO A 62 2.22 -6.19 7.41
C PRO A 62 0.69 -6.24 7.45
N SER A 63 0.14 -6.76 8.55
CA SER A 63 -1.28 -6.80 8.82
C SER A 63 -1.80 -5.58 9.57
N ASP A 64 -0.93 -4.69 10.05
CA ASP A 64 -1.32 -3.38 10.58
C ASP A 64 -1.37 -2.34 9.46
N ALA A 65 -2.39 -1.48 9.51
CA ALA A 65 -2.47 -0.34 8.60
C ALA A 65 -1.53 0.77 9.11
N PHE A 66 -0.80 1.41 8.19
CA PHE A 66 0.03 2.56 8.52
C PHE A 66 0.00 3.63 7.42
N PRO A 67 0.25 4.90 7.75
CA PRO A 67 0.16 6.01 6.80
C PRO A 67 1.43 6.13 5.95
N LEU A 68 1.62 5.23 4.98
CA LEU A 68 2.80 5.23 4.09
C LEU A 68 3.09 6.60 3.44
N TRP A 69 2.05 7.40 3.19
CA TRP A 69 2.15 8.70 2.53
C TRP A 69 2.77 9.79 3.39
N GLU A 70 2.86 9.59 4.71
CA GLU A 70 3.58 10.52 5.61
C GLU A 70 5.10 10.34 5.54
N PHE A 71 5.57 9.29 4.87
CA PHE A 71 6.98 8.94 4.76
C PHE A 71 7.58 9.47 3.45
N GLU A 72 8.74 10.11 3.53
CA GLU A 72 9.47 10.59 2.35
C GLU A 72 10.21 9.45 1.64
N SER A 73 9.71 9.04 0.47
CA SER A 73 10.27 7.90 -0.29
C SER A 73 11.73 8.10 -0.69
N GLU A 74 12.11 9.32 -1.10
CA GLU A 74 13.48 9.65 -1.50
C GLU A 74 14.49 9.40 -0.38
N ILE A 75 14.18 9.82 0.85
CA ILE A 75 15.07 9.63 1.99
C ILE A 75 15.13 8.14 2.37
N LEU A 76 13.98 7.50 2.44
CA LEU A 76 13.84 6.17 3.03
C LEU A 76 14.25 5.03 2.09
N LEU A 77 14.07 5.23 0.78
CA LEU A 77 14.43 4.25 -0.23
C LEU A 77 15.78 4.55 -0.88
N SER A 78 16.43 5.69 -0.61
CA SER A 78 17.73 6.06 -1.20
C SER A 78 18.72 4.90 -1.26
N SER A 79 19.05 4.31 -0.11
CA SER A 79 20.00 3.19 -0.02
C SER A 79 19.52 1.92 -0.75
N LEU A 80 18.22 1.65 -0.75
CA LEU A 80 17.64 0.49 -1.46
C LEU A 80 17.59 0.72 -2.98
N ARG A 81 17.35 1.94 -3.44
CA ARG A 81 17.37 2.32 -4.86
C ARG A 81 18.80 2.32 -5.41
N ASP A 82 19.75 2.89 -4.67
CA ASP A 82 21.17 2.93 -5.04
C ASP A 82 21.78 1.54 -5.17
N SER A 83 21.31 0.59 -4.36
CA SER A 83 21.71 -0.83 -4.44
C SER A 83 20.90 -1.65 -5.46
N GLY A 84 19.89 -1.06 -6.11
CA GLY A 84 18.98 -1.74 -7.04
C GLY A 84 18.10 -2.79 -6.37
N GLN A 85 17.90 -2.68 -5.05
CA GLN A 85 17.17 -3.63 -4.22
C GLN A 85 15.74 -3.20 -3.92
N SER A 86 15.38 -1.93 -4.14
CA SER A 86 14.00 -1.49 -3.95
C SER A 86 13.12 -2.02 -5.07
N THR A 87 12.10 -2.79 -4.68
CA THR A 87 11.05 -3.25 -5.59
C THR A 87 9.77 -2.46 -5.42
N ALA A 88 9.68 -1.59 -4.41
CA ALA A 88 8.55 -0.71 -4.18
C ALA A 88 8.97 0.76 -4.26
N ASP A 89 8.02 1.61 -4.63
CA ASP A 89 8.18 3.05 -4.66
C ASP A 89 6.82 3.73 -4.45
N TRP A 90 6.82 4.90 -3.82
CA TRP A 90 5.62 5.72 -3.71
C TRP A 90 5.95 7.19 -3.87
N PHE A 91 4.99 7.94 -4.40
CA PHE A 91 5.11 9.38 -4.58
C PHE A 91 3.73 10.04 -4.62
N GLU A 92 3.74 11.33 -4.33
CA GLU A 92 2.57 12.19 -4.41
C GLU A 92 2.70 13.15 -5.59
N THR A 93 1.60 13.37 -6.30
CA THR A 93 1.46 14.41 -7.32
C THR A 93 0.36 15.39 -6.90
N ASP A 94 0.15 16.46 -7.66
CA ASP A 94 -0.97 17.38 -7.42
C ASP A 94 -2.34 16.70 -7.46
N LYS A 95 -2.47 15.58 -8.17
CA LYS A 95 -3.77 14.94 -8.46
C LYS A 95 -3.99 13.62 -7.74
N GLU A 96 -2.92 12.90 -7.43
CA GLU A 96 -3.02 11.52 -6.95
C GLU A 96 -1.79 11.12 -6.14
N TYR A 97 -1.98 10.14 -5.27
CA TYR A 97 -0.92 9.34 -4.67
C TYR A 97 -0.71 8.09 -5.52
N VAL A 98 0.55 7.73 -5.76
CA VAL A 98 0.90 6.57 -6.58
C VAL A 98 1.82 5.65 -5.79
N LEU A 99 1.44 4.38 -5.71
CA LEU A 99 2.27 3.29 -5.22
C LEU A 99 2.62 2.37 -6.38
N LYS A 100 3.89 2.03 -6.52
CA LYS A 100 4.41 1.06 -7.48
C LYS A 100 5.14 -0.03 -6.73
N ALA A 101 4.93 -1.29 -7.11
CA ALA A 101 5.64 -2.40 -6.51
C ALA A 101 5.83 -3.55 -7.49
N GLU A 102 7.01 -4.16 -7.48
CA GLU A 102 7.21 -5.49 -8.02
C GLU A 102 6.53 -6.50 -7.10
N LEU A 103 5.79 -7.41 -7.71
CA LEU A 103 5.10 -8.47 -7.02
C LEU A 103 6.03 -9.68 -6.94
N PRO A 104 6.03 -10.39 -5.81
CA PRO A 104 6.72 -11.66 -5.72
C PRO A 104 6.05 -12.56 -6.75
N GLY A 105 6.79 -12.97 -7.80
CA GLY A 105 6.24 -13.64 -8.97
C GLY A 105 5.59 -15.02 -8.75
N VAL A 106 5.22 -15.33 -7.51
CA VAL A 106 4.60 -16.55 -7.02
C VAL A 106 3.24 -16.15 -6.42
N GLY A 107 2.16 -16.79 -6.86
CA GLY A 107 0.80 -16.34 -6.51
C GLY A 107 0.25 -15.20 -7.37
N LYS A 108 0.91 -14.89 -8.51
CA LYS A 108 0.58 -13.83 -9.48
C LYS A 108 -0.91 -13.76 -9.89
N HIS A 109 -1.65 -14.85 -9.75
CA HIS A 109 -3.05 -14.94 -10.16
C HIS A 109 -4.07 -14.58 -9.06
N ASN A 110 -3.62 -14.32 -7.81
CA ASN A 110 -4.52 -14.16 -6.67
C ASN A 110 -4.34 -12.84 -5.91
N ILE A 111 -3.84 -11.80 -6.59
CA ILE A 111 -3.70 -10.47 -5.97
C ILE A 111 -5.09 -9.86 -5.82
N GLN A 112 -5.35 -9.33 -4.62
CA GLN A 112 -6.57 -8.63 -4.27
C GLN A 112 -6.20 -7.24 -3.79
N VAL A 113 -6.94 -6.26 -4.28
CA VAL A 113 -6.92 -4.89 -3.77
C VAL A 113 -8.30 -4.60 -3.20
N ALA A 114 -8.34 -4.26 -1.93
CA ALA A 114 -9.57 -3.94 -1.22
C ALA A 114 -9.45 -2.62 -0.47
N VAL A 115 -10.56 -1.91 -0.33
CA VAL A 115 -10.69 -0.72 0.49
C VAL A 115 -11.56 -1.07 1.69
N GLU A 116 -11.08 -0.78 2.89
CA GLU A 116 -11.80 -1.00 4.13
C GLU A 116 -12.28 0.34 4.69
N ASN A 117 -13.60 0.45 4.87
CA ASN A 117 -14.26 1.61 5.49
C ASN A 117 -13.87 2.97 4.86
N GLY A 118 -13.42 2.97 3.61
CA GLY A 118 -12.89 4.16 2.92
C GLY A 118 -11.61 4.74 3.53
N LYS A 119 -10.90 3.99 4.39
CA LYS A 119 -9.74 4.47 5.16
C LYS A 119 -8.47 3.66 4.96
N VAL A 120 -8.57 2.39 4.57
CA VAL A 120 -7.40 1.53 4.40
C VAL A 120 -7.46 0.88 3.03
N VAL A 121 -6.37 0.93 2.28
CA VAL A 121 -6.16 0.08 1.12
C VAL A 121 -5.36 -1.15 1.54
N GLU A 122 -5.93 -2.34 1.32
CA GLU A 122 -5.28 -3.63 1.50
C GLU A 122 -4.83 -4.16 0.15
N ILE A 123 -3.58 -4.62 0.11
CA ILE A 123 -3.00 -5.36 -1.00
C ILE A 123 -2.63 -6.72 -0.45
N SER A 124 -3.27 -7.78 -0.92
CA SER A 124 -3.05 -9.13 -0.40
C SER A 124 -2.99 -10.18 -1.51
N GLY A 125 -2.35 -11.31 -1.21
CA GLY A 125 -2.24 -12.41 -2.15
C GLY A 125 -1.80 -13.71 -1.47
N GLN A 126 -2.10 -14.84 -2.10
CA GLN A 126 -1.69 -16.15 -1.62
C GLN A 126 -0.56 -16.70 -2.48
N TRP A 127 0.49 -17.22 -1.83
CA TRP A 127 1.58 -17.94 -2.49
C TRP A 127 1.59 -19.43 -2.15
N ARG A 128 0.75 -19.87 -1.19
CA ARG A 128 0.53 -21.27 -0.85
C ARG A 128 -0.95 -21.49 -0.50
N GLN A 129 -1.59 -22.46 -1.16
CA GLN A 129 -2.96 -22.86 -0.82
C GLN A 129 -3.00 -23.58 0.52
N ARG A 130 -4.03 -23.28 1.33
CA ARG A 130 -4.39 -24.05 2.52
C ARG A 130 -5.17 -25.30 2.09
N LYS A 131 -4.94 -26.45 2.72
CA LYS A 131 -5.73 -27.66 2.44
C LYS A 131 -7.20 -27.41 2.79
N GLU A 132 -8.11 -27.78 1.88
CA GLU A 132 -9.56 -27.50 1.91
C GLU A 132 -10.33 -27.97 3.16
N SER A 133 -9.72 -28.79 4.03
CA SER A 133 -10.38 -29.31 5.24
C SER A 133 -10.65 -28.26 6.32
N ASP A 134 -10.03 -27.08 6.25
CA ASP A 134 -10.34 -25.96 7.13
C ASP A 134 -11.26 -24.98 6.40
N ALA A 135 -12.53 -24.92 6.78
CA ALA A 135 -13.53 -23.95 6.27
C ALA A 135 -13.22 -22.47 6.65
N LYS A 136 -11.96 -22.15 6.96
CA LYS A 136 -11.52 -20.87 7.53
C LYS A 136 -10.65 -20.13 6.51
N ASP A 137 -10.95 -18.85 6.31
CA ASP A 137 -10.15 -17.94 5.48
C ASP A 137 -8.65 -18.03 5.85
N TRP A 138 -7.77 -18.06 4.85
CA TRP A 138 -6.31 -18.14 5.00
C TRP A 138 -5.71 -16.95 5.76
N ARG A 139 -6.41 -15.81 5.77
CA ARG A 139 -6.04 -14.58 6.49
C ARG A 139 -6.28 -14.69 7.99
N ASN A 140 -6.91 -15.76 8.44
CA ASN A 140 -7.13 -16.05 9.85
C ASN A 140 -6.03 -16.97 10.38
N GLY A 141 -5.38 -16.58 11.47
CA GLY A 141 -4.27 -17.35 12.04
C GLY A 141 -2.92 -16.93 11.46
N HIS A 142 -2.00 -17.87 11.26
CA HIS A 142 -0.66 -17.62 10.73
C HIS A 142 -0.69 -17.37 9.21
N TRP A 143 -1.31 -16.27 8.81
CA TRP A 143 -1.57 -15.93 7.41
C TRP A 143 -0.29 -15.84 6.57
N TRP A 144 0.84 -15.47 7.18
CA TRP A 144 2.15 -15.37 6.53
C TRP A 144 2.69 -16.72 6.02
N GLU A 145 2.17 -17.85 6.51
CA GLU A 145 2.53 -19.19 6.00
C GLU A 145 1.85 -19.51 4.66
N PHE A 146 0.82 -18.75 4.29
CA PHE A 146 -0.05 -19.00 3.13
C PHE A 146 -0.08 -17.84 2.13
N GLY A 147 0.12 -16.63 2.61
CA GLY A 147 -0.05 -15.41 1.84
C GLY A 147 0.81 -14.25 2.32
N TYR A 148 0.51 -13.09 1.78
CA TYR A 148 1.08 -11.80 2.14
C TYR A 148 -0.01 -10.74 2.15
N ALA A 149 0.23 -9.70 2.93
CA ALA A 149 -0.59 -8.50 2.94
C ALA A 149 0.27 -7.27 3.17
N ARG A 150 -0.25 -6.14 2.71
CA ARG A 150 0.18 -4.80 3.09
C ARG A 150 -1.06 -3.95 3.22
N ARG A 151 -1.24 -3.32 4.38
CA ARG A 151 -2.36 -2.42 4.66
C ARG A 151 -1.82 -1.01 4.83
N LEU A 152 -2.38 -0.08 4.07
CA LEU A 152 -1.95 1.31 4.04
C LEU A 152 -3.14 2.19 4.40
N GLU A 153 -2.95 3.09 5.36
CA GLU A 153 -3.94 4.12 5.64
C GLU A 153 -3.99 5.11 4.47
N LEU A 154 -5.21 5.51 4.12
CA LEU A 154 -5.47 6.49 3.08
C LEU A 154 -5.33 7.91 3.65
N PRO A 155 -4.70 8.84 2.93
CA PRO A 155 -4.69 10.25 3.31
C PRO A 155 -6.11 10.81 3.38
N GLU A 156 -6.33 11.83 4.22
CA GLU A 156 -7.66 12.44 4.39
C GLU A 156 -8.24 13.02 3.09
N ASN A 157 -7.38 13.51 2.21
CA ASN A 157 -7.75 14.08 0.92
C ASN A 157 -7.91 13.01 -0.18
N ALA A 158 -7.86 11.71 0.12
CA ALA A 158 -8.02 10.65 -0.89
C ALA A 158 -9.49 10.44 -1.31
N ASP A 159 -9.73 10.31 -2.61
CA ASP A 159 -10.97 9.83 -3.21
C ASP A 159 -10.89 8.29 -3.36
N TRP A 160 -11.11 7.60 -2.24
CA TRP A 160 -10.99 6.14 -2.16
C TRP A 160 -11.90 5.38 -3.14
N ARG A 161 -12.98 6.02 -3.62
CA ARG A 161 -13.94 5.42 -4.57
C ARG A 161 -13.40 5.33 -5.98
N LYS A 162 -12.34 6.08 -6.28
CA LYS A 162 -11.69 6.13 -7.59
C LYS A 162 -10.30 5.51 -7.59
N ILE A 163 -9.98 4.69 -6.58
CA ILE A 163 -8.71 3.96 -6.58
C ILE A 163 -8.65 3.05 -7.80
N GLU A 164 -7.54 3.11 -8.51
CA GLU A 164 -7.25 2.24 -9.64
C GLU A 164 -6.07 1.34 -9.30
N ALA A 165 -6.18 0.05 -9.62
CA ALA A 165 -5.10 -0.90 -9.51
C ALA A 165 -4.83 -1.52 -10.88
N ASN A 166 -3.59 -1.47 -11.33
CA ASN A 166 -3.15 -2.04 -12.60
C ASN A 166 -1.97 -2.97 -12.37
N ILE A 167 -1.89 -4.03 -13.15
CA ILE A 167 -0.77 -4.96 -13.15
C ILE A 167 -0.20 -5.11 -14.57
N ASP A 168 1.12 -4.90 -14.69
CA ASP A 168 1.87 -5.07 -15.93
C ASP A 168 2.69 -6.36 -15.89
N ASP A 169 2.55 -7.20 -16.92
CA ASP A 169 3.24 -8.49 -17.10
C ASP A 169 3.14 -9.45 -15.89
N ASP A 170 2.07 -9.31 -15.12
CA ASP A 170 1.84 -10.02 -13.85
C ASP A 170 3.01 -9.85 -12.85
N ILE A 171 3.75 -8.73 -12.95
CA ILE A 171 4.95 -8.42 -12.16
C ILE A 171 4.85 -7.06 -11.50
N PHE A 172 4.43 -6.02 -12.20
CA PHE A 172 4.44 -4.65 -11.66
C PHE A 172 3.03 -4.21 -11.30
N LEU A 173 2.78 -4.01 -10.00
CA LEU A 173 1.56 -3.42 -9.48
C LEU A 173 1.70 -1.89 -9.45
N GLU A 174 0.72 -1.19 -10.00
CA GLU A 174 0.52 0.25 -9.85
C GLU A 174 -0.83 0.50 -9.19
N ILE A 175 -0.83 1.16 -8.04
CA ILE A 175 -2.04 1.66 -7.37
C ILE A 175 -2.03 3.18 -7.45
N LYS A 176 -3.11 3.73 -7.99
CA LYS A 176 -3.37 5.16 -8.04
C LYS A 176 -4.52 5.50 -7.13
N ILE A 177 -4.32 6.50 -6.29
CA ILE A 177 -5.29 6.97 -5.31
C ILE A 177 -5.53 8.44 -5.62
N PRO A 178 -6.58 8.77 -6.38
CA PRO A 178 -6.90 10.15 -6.71
C PRO A 178 -7.16 10.96 -5.45
N LYS A 179 -6.82 12.24 -5.49
CA LYS A 179 -7.22 13.20 -4.47
C LYS A 179 -8.64 13.66 -4.73
N ASN A 180 -9.38 13.93 -3.66
CA ASN A 180 -10.62 14.68 -3.73
C ASN A 180 -10.33 16.02 -4.41
N ALA A 181 -11.16 16.40 -5.38
CA ALA A 181 -11.05 17.70 -5.99
C ALA A 181 -11.18 18.74 -4.87
N THR A 182 -10.09 19.45 -4.59
CA THR A 182 -10.14 20.67 -3.79
C THR A 182 -11.03 21.63 -4.56
N GLU A 183 -12.20 21.97 -4.03
CA GLU A 183 -12.79 23.25 -4.39
C GLU A 183 -11.73 24.30 -4.08
N ASN A 184 -11.31 25.05 -5.10
CA ASN A 184 -10.33 26.12 -4.98
C ASN A 184 -10.74 27.06 -3.83
N SER A 185 -10.12 26.92 -2.66
CA SER A 185 -10.17 27.95 -1.63
C SER A 185 -9.45 29.16 -2.21
N GLY A 186 -10.23 30.18 -2.55
CA GLY A 186 -9.82 31.34 -3.31
C GLY A 186 -8.55 32.00 -2.80
N SER A 187 -7.76 32.50 -3.75
CA SER A 187 -6.81 33.57 -3.51
C SER A 187 -7.50 34.70 -2.72
N PRO A 188 -6.84 35.30 -1.70
CA PRO A 188 -7.40 36.46 -1.05
C PRO A 188 -7.47 37.58 -2.09
N GLN A 189 -8.69 37.99 -2.46
CA GLN A 189 -8.92 39.25 -3.15
C GLN A 189 -8.29 40.35 -2.31
N ARG A 190 -7.19 40.94 -2.82
CA ARG A 190 -6.67 42.22 -2.40
C ARG A 190 -7.81 43.24 -2.50
N ASN A 191 -8.42 43.57 -1.37
CA ASN A 191 -9.26 44.76 -1.28
C ASN A 191 -8.33 45.98 -1.33
N ASN A 192 -8.13 46.50 -2.55
CA ASN A 192 -7.60 47.84 -2.75
C ASN A 192 -8.68 48.84 -2.28
N VAL A 193 -8.60 49.28 -1.03
CA VAL A 193 -9.31 50.49 -0.58
C VAL A 193 -8.46 51.68 -1.01
N ALA A 194 -8.93 52.40 -2.03
CA ALA A 194 -8.38 53.69 -2.42
C ALA A 194 -8.62 54.73 -1.30
N PRO A 195 -7.71 55.69 -1.08
CA PRO A 195 -7.91 56.77 -0.13
C PRO A 195 -8.98 57.73 -0.68
N LYS A 196 -10.02 58.00 0.11
CA LYS A 196 -10.87 59.17 -0.10
C LYS A 196 -10.20 60.36 0.57
N ASP A 197 -9.58 61.20 -0.25
CA ASP A 197 -9.45 62.61 0.03
C ASP A 197 -10.86 63.20 0.24
N SER A 198 -11.06 63.90 1.34
CA SER A 198 -12.03 65.01 1.46
C SER A 198 -11.75 65.77 2.75
N GLU A 199 -11.15 66.95 2.56
CA GLU A 199 -11.12 68.10 3.46
C GLU A 199 -12.48 68.34 4.12
N HIS A 200 -12.51 68.84 5.36
CA HIS A 200 -13.51 69.81 5.85
C HIS A 200 -12.89 70.62 7.01
N VAL A 201 -12.61 71.90 6.69
CA VAL A 201 -12.73 73.15 7.46
C VAL A 201 -12.36 73.16 8.94
#